data_AF-A0A0G1UUT2-F1
#
_entry.id   AF-A0A0G1UUT2-F1
#
_cell.length_a   1.000
_cell.length_b   1.000
_cell.length_c   1.000
_cell.angle_alpha   90.00
_cell.angle_beta   90.00
_cell.angle_gamma   90.00
#
_symmetry.space_group_name_H-M   'P 1'
#
loop_
_entity.id
_entity.type
_entity.pdbx_description
1 polymer ?
#
loop_
_entity_poly.entity_id
_entity_poly.type
_entity_poly.pdbx_seq_one_letter_code
_entity_poly.pdbx_strand_id
1 'polypeptide(L)'
;MKTICVLYNKPEDLHDESDLDTENSAIDAADVLRSEGYEVSLLGIGLDEVSKVKNIEDELVFNLVEWTGKNIAMGTQLIKILERRKIPFTGSGSWGFLLSSDKVQMKKEMKRNKIPTPGKKFPMIVKPAYEHCGIGITQNSIVKNESELRIKNYELRKNM
;
A
#
# COMPACT_ATOMS: atom_id res chain seq x y z
N MET A 1 25.90 17.32 -3.74
CA MET A 1 25.32 16.06 -4.25
C MET A 1 23.87 16.05 -3.82
N LYS A 2 22.93 15.52 -4.61
CA LYS A 2 21.51 15.52 -4.20
C LYS A 2 21.23 14.36 -3.24
N THR A 3 20.45 14.59 -2.20
CA THR A 3 20.12 13.58 -1.18
C THR A 3 18.73 12.97 -1.40
N ILE A 4 18.62 11.65 -1.24
CA ILE A 4 17.37 10.90 -1.39
C ILE A 4 17.20 9.96 -0.18
N CYS A 5 16.05 10.05 0.48
CA CYS A 5 15.63 9.07 1.48
C CYS A 5 14.76 8.00 0.82
N VAL A 6 15.19 6.74 0.85
CA VAL A 6 14.33 5.60 0.51
C VAL A 6 13.59 5.18 1.77
N LEU A 7 12.29 5.46 1.78
CA LEU A 7 11.39 5.24 2.91
C LEU A 7 10.57 3.97 2.68
N TYR A 8 10.59 3.03 3.62
CA TYR A 8 9.96 1.72 3.47
C TYR A 8 9.33 1.22 4.76
N ASN A 9 8.43 0.24 4.67
CA ASN A 9 7.87 -0.41 5.85
C ASN A 9 8.94 -1.24 6.55
N LYS A 10 9.15 -1.00 7.84
CA LYS A 10 10.03 -1.85 8.62
C LYS A 10 9.37 -3.22 8.81
N PRO A 11 10.04 -4.34 8.47
CA PRO A 11 9.48 -5.66 8.68
C PRO A 11 9.13 -5.90 10.16
N GLU A 12 7.95 -6.44 10.42
CA GLU A 12 7.47 -6.90 11.73
C GLU A 12 7.76 -8.39 11.95
N ASP A 13 7.67 -9.21 10.91
CA ASP A 13 7.94 -10.65 10.89
C ASP A 13 9.04 -11.01 9.86
N LEU A 14 10.22 -11.35 10.37
CA LEU A 14 11.37 -11.73 9.54
C LEU A 14 11.24 -13.12 8.87
N HIS A 15 10.15 -13.84 9.14
CA HIS A 15 9.84 -15.11 8.48
C HIS A 15 8.78 -14.98 7.39
N ASP A 16 8.14 -13.81 7.24
CA ASP A 16 7.18 -13.53 6.18
C ASP A 16 7.88 -12.89 4.98
N GLU A 17 7.93 -13.60 3.86
CA GLU A 17 8.55 -13.09 2.62
C GLU A 17 7.91 -11.79 2.14
N SER A 18 6.59 -11.62 2.35
CA SER A 18 5.89 -10.40 1.93
C SER A 18 6.28 -9.19 2.78
N ASP A 19 6.62 -9.42 4.05
CA ASP A 19 7.03 -8.35 4.97
C ASP A 19 8.49 -7.94 4.74
N LEU A 20 9.34 -8.88 4.30
CA LEU A 20 10.70 -8.59 3.85
C LEU A 20 10.76 -7.94 2.47
N ASP A 21 9.74 -8.11 1.63
CA ASP A 21 9.73 -7.62 0.24
C ASP A 21 9.93 -6.10 0.15
N THR A 22 9.32 -5.34 1.06
CA THR A 22 9.45 -3.88 1.08
C THR A 22 10.87 -3.44 1.44
N GLU A 23 11.55 -4.13 2.37
CA GLU A 23 12.95 -3.84 2.72
C GLU A 23 13.91 -4.22 1.59
N ASN A 24 13.73 -5.39 0.99
CA ASN A 24 14.53 -5.83 -0.16
C ASN A 24 14.39 -4.85 -1.33
N SER A 25 13.15 -4.45 -1.65
CA SER A 25 12.87 -3.44 -2.67
C SER A 25 13.52 -2.09 -2.35
N ALA A 26 13.58 -1.71 -1.07
CA ALA A 26 14.23 -0.48 -0.64
C ALA A 26 15.75 -0.53 -0.82
N ILE A 27 16.37 -1.66 -0.48
CA ILE A 27 17.81 -1.88 -0.69
C ILE A 27 18.14 -1.84 -2.18
N ASP A 28 17.39 -2.55 -3.02
CA ASP A 28 17.58 -2.57 -4.47
C ASP A 28 17.44 -1.17 -5.08
N ALA A 29 16.39 -0.43 -4.70
CA ALA A 29 16.20 0.95 -5.14
C ALA A 29 17.35 1.85 -4.68
N ALA A 30 17.81 1.70 -3.44
CA ALA A 30 18.91 2.50 -2.91
C ALA A 30 20.22 2.24 -3.64
N ASP A 31 20.53 0.98 -3.97
CA ASP A 31 21.76 0.63 -4.67
C ASP A 31 21.79 1.16 -6.10
N VAL A 32 20.67 1.10 -6.81
CA VAL A 32 20.54 1.72 -8.14
C VAL A 32 20.72 3.24 -8.03
N LEU A 33 20.03 3.91 -7.09
CA LEU A 33 20.16 5.36 -6.91
C LEU A 33 21.59 5.78 -6.54
N ARG A 34 22.30 4.99 -5.73
CA ARG A 34 23.72 5.22 -5.42
C ARG A 34 24.60 5.09 -6.66
N SER A 35 24.35 4.09 -7.51
CA SER A 35 25.12 3.91 -8.76
C SER A 35 24.94 5.07 -9.74
N GLU A 36 23.80 5.76 -9.68
CA GLU A 36 23.50 6.98 -10.45
C GLU A 36 24.09 8.26 -9.82
N GLY A 37 24.80 8.16 -8.69
CA GLY A 37 25.54 9.27 -8.06
C GLY A 37 24.75 10.10 -7.04
N TYR A 38 23.62 9.58 -6.52
CA TYR A 38 22.87 10.22 -5.43
C TYR A 38 23.42 9.81 -4.05
N GLU A 39 23.28 10.69 -3.06
CA GLU A 39 23.47 10.32 -1.66
C GLU A 39 22.18 9.70 -1.15
N VAL A 40 22.21 8.45 -0.68
CA VAL A 40 20.99 7.70 -0.37
C VAL A 40 20.97 7.21 1.07
N SER A 41 19.98 7.67 1.83
CA SER A 41 19.63 7.18 3.15
C SER A 41 18.49 6.15 3.07
N LEU A 42 18.52 5.14 3.94
CA LEU A 42 17.44 4.17 4.11
C LEU A 42 16.71 4.47 5.42
N LEU A 43 15.38 4.55 5.36
CA LEU A 43 14.54 4.75 6.54
C LEU A 43 13.41 3.72 6.57
N GLY A 44 13.59 2.69 7.40
CA GLY A 44 12.52 1.76 7.75
C GLY A 44 11.61 2.37 8.81
N ILE A 45 10.29 2.26 8.62
CA ILE A 45 9.30 2.83 9.54
C ILE A 45 8.23 1.81 9.96
N GLY A 46 8.06 1.64 11.28
CA GLY A 46 6.96 0.90 11.88
C GLY A 46 5.68 1.74 12.07
N LEU A 47 4.59 1.07 12.44
CA LEU A 47 3.27 1.70 12.64
C LEU A 47 3.28 2.77 13.74
N ASP A 48 4.05 2.57 14.81
CA ASP A 48 4.21 3.50 15.93
C ASP A 48 5.25 4.60 15.66
N GLU A 49 5.96 4.50 14.53
CA GLU A 49 7.09 5.35 14.19
C GLU A 49 6.76 6.41 13.13
N VAL A 50 5.51 6.49 12.65
CA VAL A 50 5.05 7.44 11.59
C VAL A 50 5.53 8.89 11.82
N SER A 51 5.67 9.30 13.08
CA SER A 51 6.16 10.64 13.43
C SER A 51 7.63 10.91 13.03
N LYS A 52 8.47 9.88 12.88
CA LYS A 52 9.89 9.99 12.48
C LYS A 52 10.08 10.58 11.10
N VAL A 53 9.08 10.49 10.22
CA VAL A 53 9.07 11.14 8.89
C VAL A 53 9.24 12.66 8.98
N LYS A 54 8.95 13.27 10.13
CA LYS A 54 9.20 14.70 10.38
C LYS A 54 10.68 15.08 10.45
N ASN A 55 11.57 14.09 10.63
CA ASN A 55 13.00 14.31 10.79
C ASN A 55 13.80 14.03 9.50
N ILE A 56 13.14 13.67 8.40
CA ILE A 56 13.79 13.50 7.10
C ILE A 56 14.30 14.86 6.63
N GLU A 57 15.59 15.00 6.36
CA GLU A 57 16.19 16.25 5.84
C GLU A 57 16.61 16.13 4.37
N ASP A 58 16.41 14.95 3.76
CA ASP A 58 16.73 14.68 2.36
C ASP A 58 15.87 15.53 1.38
N GLU A 59 16.45 15.85 0.22
CA GLU A 59 15.79 16.69 -0.80
C GLU A 59 14.60 15.99 -1.48
N LEU A 60 14.56 14.66 -1.46
CA LEU A 60 13.48 13.84 -2.01
C LEU A 60 13.28 12.57 -1.20
N VAL A 61 12.03 12.12 -1.09
CA VAL A 61 11.67 10.82 -0.52
C VAL A 61 11.24 9.87 -1.63
N PHE A 62 11.99 8.79 -1.82
CA PHE A 62 11.55 7.65 -2.60
C PHE A 62 10.65 6.78 -1.71
N ASN A 63 9.33 6.92 -1.86
CA ASN A 63 8.35 6.35 -0.96
C ASN A 63 7.91 4.94 -1.40
N LEU A 64 8.25 3.92 -0.60
CA LEU A 64 7.87 2.52 -0.75
C LEU A 64 6.90 2.04 0.34
N VAL A 65 6.26 2.95 1.09
CA VAL A 65 5.30 2.58 2.13
C VAL A 65 4.00 2.03 1.51
N GLU A 66 3.60 0.84 1.92
CA GLU A 66 2.48 0.08 1.34
C GLU A 66 1.45 -0.46 2.36
N TRP A 67 1.22 0.23 3.48
CA TRP A 67 0.24 -0.24 4.47
C TRP A 67 -1.19 -0.41 3.93
N THR A 68 -1.82 -1.52 4.28
CA THR A 68 -3.15 -1.95 3.82
C THR A 68 -4.13 -2.15 4.98
N GLY A 69 -5.38 -2.50 4.68
CA GLY A 69 -6.34 -2.94 5.70
C GLY A 69 -6.56 -1.90 6.80
N LYS A 70 -6.33 -2.32 8.05
CA LYS A 70 -6.45 -1.47 9.25
C LYS A 70 -5.38 -0.37 9.31
N ASN A 71 -4.28 -0.51 8.56
CA ASN A 71 -3.11 0.35 8.61
C ASN A 71 -3.11 1.45 7.54
N ILE A 72 -4.11 1.50 6.64
CA ILE A 72 -4.25 2.55 5.61
C ILE A 72 -4.20 3.96 6.22
N ALA A 73 -4.75 4.13 7.42
CA ALA A 73 -4.75 5.40 8.14
C ALA A 73 -3.32 5.89 8.45
N MET A 74 -2.41 4.98 8.79
CA MET A 74 -1.02 5.31 9.10
C MET A 74 -0.26 5.74 7.84
N GLY A 75 -0.41 5.01 6.72
CA GLY A 75 0.18 5.41 5.43
C GLY A 75 -0.35 6.76 4.94
N THR A 76 -1.65 6.98 5.08
CA THR A 76 -2.27 8.27 4.75
C THR A 76 -1.71 9.40 5.63
N GLN A 77 -1.53 9.16 6.92
CA GLN A 77 -0.97 10.14 7.85
C GLN A 77 0.50 10.44 7.53
N LEU A 78 1.28 9.42 7.21
CA LEU A 78 2.68 9.54 6.79
C LEU A 78 2.80 10.45 5.56
N ILE A 79 2.01 10.19 4.52
CA ILE A 79 2.06 10.98 3.27
C ILE A 79 1.61 12.42 3.54
N LYS A 80 0.60 12.63 4.41
CA LYS A 80 0.20 13.98 4.84
C LYS A 80 1.31 14.73 5.57
N ILE A 81 2.20 14.05 6.28
CA ILE A 81 3.37 14.69 6.91
C ILE A 81 4.32 15.18 5.82
N LEU A 82 4.64 14.35 4.82
CA LEU A 82 5.49 14.73 3.68
C LEU A 82 4.88 15.93 2.91
N GLU A 83 3.58 15.87 2.59
CA GLU A 83 2.86 16.95 1.91
C GLU A 83 2.92 18.28 2.69
N ARG A 84 2.72 18.25 4.02
CA ARG A 84 2.79 19.45 4.86
C ARG A 84 4.19 20.04 4.94
N ARG A 85 5.21 19.17 4.95
CA ARG A 85 6.62 19.59 4.92
C ARG A 85 7.06 20.06 3.54
N LYS A 86 6.24 19.85 2.51
CA LYS A 86 6.54 20.15 1.10
C LYS A 86 7.82 19.46 0.61
N ILE A 87 8.12 18.28 1.17
CA ILE A 87 9.20 17.44 0.69
C ILE A 87 8.71 16.76 -0.59
N PRO A 88 9.41 16.86 -1.73
CA PRO A 88 9.10 16.07 -2.91
C PRO A 88 9.17 14.57 -2.61
N PHE A 89 8.17 13.80 -3.02
CA PHE A 89 8.18 12.35 -2.87
C PHE A 89 7.62 11.62 -4.08
N THR A 90 8.05 10.37 -4.29
CA THR A 90 7.55 9.52 -5.37
C THR A 90 6.18 8.91 -5.04
N GLY A 91 5.42 8.56 -6.08
CA GLY A 91 4.10 7.93 -5.93
C GLY A 91 2.95 8.94 -5.78
N SER A 92 1.84 8.47 -5.20
CA SER A 92 0.63 9.27 -5.06
C SER A 92 0.59 10.08 -3.77
N GLY A 93 0.00 11.28 -3.82
CA GLY A 93 -0.36 12.04 -2.61
C GLY A 93 -1.40 11.32 -1.75
N SER A 94 -1.71 11.90 -0.58
CA SER A 94 -2.49 11.25 0.48
C SER A 94 -3.90 10.88 0.05
N TRP A 95 -4.52 11.69 -0.81
CA TRP A 95 -5.82 11.37 -1.40
C TRP A 95 -5.75 10.19 -2.38
N GLY A 96 -4.71 10.17 -3.22
CA GLY A 96 -4.51 9.10 -4.19
C GLY A 96 -4.29 7.76 -3.49
N PHE A 97 -3.40 7.74 -2.49
CA PHE A 97 -3.14 6.58 -1.66
C PHE A 97 -4.41 6.06 -0.97
N LEU A 98 -5.16 6.95 -0.31
CA LEU A 98 -6.41 6.56 0.37
C LEU A 98 -7.44 6.00 -0.62
N LEU A 99 -7.61 6.65 -1.77
CA LEU A 99 -8.58 6.23 -2.78
C LEU A 99 -8.21 4.88 -3.39
N SER A 100 -6.93 4.65 -3.72
CA SER A 100 -6.48 3.39 -4.31
C SER A 100 -6.55 2.22 -3.32
N SER A 101 -6.39 2.48 -2.02
CA SER A 101 -6.43 1.44 -0.99
C SER A 101 -7.85 0.97 -0.65
N ASP A 102 -8.89 1.74 -1.00
CA ASP A 102 -10.29 1.34 -0.88
C ASP A 102 -10.89 0.96 -2.24
N LYS A 103 -10.96 -0.35 -2.51
CA LYS A 103 -11.48 -0.87 -3.79
C LYS A 103 -12.96 -0.56 -4.01
N VAL A 104 -13.73 -0.30 -2.96
CA VAL A 104 -15.15 0.09 -3.07
C VAL A 104 -15.24 1.54 -3.54
N GLN A 105 -14.52 2.44 -2.89
CA GLN A 105 -14.51 3.86 -3.24
C GLN A 105 -13.84 4.12 -4.59
N MET A 106 -12.70 3.47 -4.87
CA MET A 106 -12.04 3.49 -6.18
C MET A 106 -13.02 3.14 -7.31
N LYS A 107 -13.77 2.03 -7.18
CA LYS A 107 -14.73 1.62 -8.21
C LYS A 107 -15.89 2.60 -8.37
N LYS A 108 -16.34 3.26 -7.29
CA LYS A 108 -17.36 4.32 -7.36
C LYS A 108 -16.85 5.51 -8.16
N GLU A 109 -15.62 5.98 -7.89
CA GLU A 109 -15.01 7.08 -8.63
C GLU A 109 -14.75 6.71 -10.09
N MET A 110 -14.26 5.50 -10.38
CA MET A 110 -14.11 5.00 -11.75
C MET A 110 -15.46 5.02 -12.50
N LYS A 111 -16.53 4.49 -11.89
CA LYS A 111 -17.87 4.49 -12.49
C LYS A 111 -18.38 5.90 -12.75
N ARG A 112 -18.19 6.83 -11.80
CA ARG A 112 -18.56 8.25 -11.95
C ARG A 112 -17.88 8.89 -13.16
N ASN A 113 -16.62 8.52 -13.41
CA ASN A 113 -15.82 8.98 -14.54
C ASN A 113 -15.96 8.10 -15.80
N LYS A 114 -16.98 7.23 -15.87
CA LYS A 114 -17.25 6.32 -17.00
C LYS A 114 -16.10 5.37 -17.35
N ILE A 115 -15.23 5.09 -16.37
CA ILE A 115 -14.18 4.08 -16.49
C ILE A 115 -14.79 2.72 -16.13
N PRO A 116 -14.74 1.71 -17.01
CA PRO A 116 -15.35 0.41 -16.77
C PRO A 116 -14.68 -0.32 -15.61
N THR A 117 -15.48 -1.03 -14.80
CA THR A 117 -15.00 -1.91 -13.73
C THR A 117 -15.72 -3.25 -13.81
N PRO A 118 -15.14 -4.36 -13.31
CA PRO A 118 -15.79 -5.66 -13.36
C PRO A 118 -17.19 -5.65 -12.71
N GLY A 119 -18.18 -6.16 -13.43
CA GLY A 119 -19.57 -6.28 -12.97
C GLY A 119 -19.80 -7.44 -11.99
N LYS A 120 -21.06 -7.64 -11.60
CA LYS A 120 -21.49 -8.69 -10.64
C LYS A 120 -22.16 -9.89 -11.32
N LYS A 121 -21.50 -10.48 -12.33
CA LYS A 121 -22.00 -11.68 -13.03
C LYS A 121 -21.22 -12.89 -12.57
N PHE A 122 -21.90 -13.97 -12.22
CA PHE A 122 -21.24 -15.23 -11.86
C PHE A 122 -20.54 -15.88 -13.06
N PRO A 123 -19.41 -16.58 -12.85
CA PRO A 123 -18.69 -16.69 -11.56
C PRO A 123 -18.00 -15.38 -11.15
N MET A 124 -17.88 -15.14 -9.85
CA MET A 124 -17.24 -13.95 -9.28
C MET A 124 -16.08 -14.32 -8.37
N ILE A 125 -15.13 -13.40 -8.20
CA ILE A 125 -14.08 -13.49 -7.18
C ILE A 125 -14.48 -12.59 -6.00
N VAL A 126 -14.60 -13.19 -4.81
CA VAL A 126 -14.78 -12.46 -3.55
C VAL A 126 -13.41 -12.11 -2.97
N LYS A 127 -13.19 -10.85 -2.61
CA LYS A 127 -11.90 -10.41 -2.04
C LYS A 127 -12.09 -9.34 -0.97
N PRO A 128 -11.15 -9.20 -0.01
CA PRO A 128 -11.15 -8.09 0.92
C PRO A 128 -11.13 -6.74 0.19
N ALA A 129 -11.87 -5.77 0.72
CA ALA A 129 -11.97 -4.45 0.12
C ALA A 129 -10.68 -3.63 0.29
N TYR A 130 -9.99 -3.83 1.41
CA TYR A 130 -8.92 -2.97 1.90
C TYR A 130 -7.53 -3.63 1.86
N GLU A 131 -7.43 -4.93 1.55
CA GLU A 131 -6.15 -5.64 1.50
C GLU A 131 -5.52 -5.67 0.11
N HIS A 132 -4.19 -5.81 0.05
CA HIS A 132 -3.42 -5.91 -1.20
C HIS A 132 -2.68 -7.25 -1.28
N CYS A 133 -1.81 -7.41 -2.28
CA CYS A 133 -0.93 -8.59 -2.46
C CYS A 133 -1.65 -9.95 -2.42
N GLY A 134 -2.91 -10.00 -2.84
CA GLY A 134 -3.69 -11.25 -2.84
C GLY A 134 -4.14 -11.75 -1.47
N ILE A 135 -3.90 -10.99 -0.40
CA ILE A 135 -4.33 -11.33 0.97
C ILE A 135 -5.85 -11.59 0.99
N GLY A 136 -6.23 -12.74 1.54
CA GLY A 136 -7.61 -13.19 1.62
C GLY A 136 -8.21 -13.68 0.29
N ILE A 137 -7.41 -13.83 -0.77
CA ILE A 137 -7.83 -14.39 -2.06
C ILE A 137 -7.19 -15.77 -2.25
N THR A 138 -8.03 -16.78 -2.41
CA THR A 138 -7.64 -18.18 -2.68
C THR A 138 -8.53 -18.78 -3.77
N GLN A 139 -8.28 -20.03 -4.19
CA GLN A 139 -9.17 -20.72 -5.14
C GLN A 139 -10.62 -20.82 -4.62
N ASN A 140 -10.81 -20.86 -3.31
CA ASN A 140 -12.13 -20.84 -2.67
C ASN A 140 -12.80 -19.46 -2.68
N SER A 141 -12.20 -18.48 -3.35
CA SER A 141 -12.78 -17.13 -3.53
C SER A 141 -13.65 -17.04 -4.79
N ILE A 142 -13.61 -18.06 -5.65
CA ILE A 142 -14.46 -18.15 -6.83
C ILE A 142 -15.84 -18.66 -6.42
N VAL A 143 -16.87 -17.83 -6.57
CA VAL A 143 -18.26 -18.17 -6.28
C VAL A 143 -19.08 -18.20 -7.56
N LYS A 144 -19.96 -19.19 -7.70
CA LYS A 144 -20.75 -19.46 -8.91
C LYS A 144 -22.22 -19.07 -8.77
N ASN A 145 -22.69 -18.81 -7.56
CA ASN A 145 -24.07 -18.41 -7.27
C ASN A 145 -24.17 -17.58 -5.97
N GLU A 146 -25.37 -17.07 -5.71
CA GLU A 146 -25.66 -16.20 -4.57
C GLU A 146 -25.46 -16.89 -3.21
N SER A 147 -25.75 -18.19 -3.11
CA SER A 147 -25.56 -18.96 -1.88
C SER A 147 -24.07 -19.06 -1.53
N GLU A 148 -23.22 -19.40 -2.51
CA GLU A 148 -21.77 -19.44 -2.35
C GLU A 148 -21.21 -18.05 -1.99
N LEU A 149 -21.72 -16.98 -2.61
CA LEU A 149 -21.33 -15.60 -2.27
C LEU A 149 -21.60 -15.26 -0.79
N ARG A 150 -22.76 -15.65 -0.25
CA ARG A 150 -23.12 -15.37 1.15
C ARG A 150 -22.22 -16.11 2.12
N ILE A 151 -21.97 -17.39 1.87
CA ILE A 151 -21.06 -18.21 2.66
C ILE A 151 -19.66 -17.59 2.64
N LYS A 152 -19.14 -17.27 1.45
CA LYS A 152 -17.79 -16.72 1.34
C LYS A 152 -17.63 -15.36 2.00
N ASN A 153 -18.64 -14.49 1.90
CA ASN A 153 -18.65 -13.21 2.61
C ASN A 153 -18.65 -13.37 4.13
N TYR A 154 -19.36 -14.38 4.66
CA TYR A 154 -19.36 -14.66 6.09
C TYR A 154 -17.98 -15.15 6.56
N GLU A 155 -17.36 -16.07 5.82
CA GLU A 155 -16.00 -16.57 6.11
C GLU A 155 -14.96 -15.45 6.15
N LEU A 156 -14.92 -14.60 5.12
CA LEU A 156 -13.94 -13.51 5.04
C LEU A 156 -14.09 -12.53 6.20
N ARG A 157 -15.32 -12.26 6.65
CA ARG A 157 -15.57 -11.35 7.79
C ARG A 157 -15.15 -11.94 9.13
N LYS A 158 -15.18 -13.27 9.28
CA LYS A 158 -14.80 -13.94 10.52
C LYS A 158 -13.28 -14.02 10.69
N ASN A 159 -12.55 -14.05 9.58
CA ASN A 159 -11.11 -14.30 9.55
C ASN A 159 -10.26 -13.01 9.42
N MET A 160 -10.86 -11.81 9.56
CA MET A 160 -10.23 -10.48 9.48
C MET A 160 -10.44 -9.70 10.78
#